data_AF-A0A9P6Y195-F1
#
_entry.id   AF-A0A9P6Y195-F1
#
_cell.length_a   1.000
_cell.length_b   1.000
_cell.length_c   1.000
_cell.angle_alpha   90.00
_cell.angle_beta   90.00
_cell.angle_gamma   90.00
#
_symmetry.space_group_name_H-M   'P 1'
#
loop_
_entity.id
_entity.type
_entity.pdbx_description
1 polymer ?
#
loop_
_entity_poly.entity_id
_entity_poly.type
_entity_poly.pdbx_seq_one_letter_code
_entity_poly.pdbx_strand_id
1 'polypeptide(L)' 'MIKSPLVWIDCEMTGLDIKKDHLIEIAVLITDGDLNIVAKGPELVIYQPKEIMDSMNGNIYNTLASELTVFADNRMVH' A
#
# COMPACT_ATOMS: atom_id res chain seq x y z
N MET A 1 2.01 -13.20 26.71
CA MET A 1 2.47 -11.96 26.03
C MET A 1 3.25 -12.38 24.79
N ILE A 2 3.08 -11.66 23.67
CA ILE A 2 3.87 -11.90 22.46
C ILE A 2 5.33 -11.54 22.78
N LYS A 3 6.25 -12.48 22.59
CA LYS A 3 7.68 -12.21 22.79
C LYS A 3 8.23 -11.51 21.55
N SER A 4 8.94 -10.40 21.77
CA SER A 4 9.61 -9.62 20.71
C SER A 4 8.69 -9.32 19.51
N PRO A 5 7.54 -8.64 19.72
CA PRO A 5 6.61 -8.37 18.64
C PRO A 5 7.25 -7.48 17.57
N LEU A 6 7.04 -7.83 16.31
CA LEU A 6 7.45 -7.04 15.13
C LEU A 6 6.21 -6.58 14.38
N VAL A 7 6.23 -5.32 13.95
CA VAL A 7 5.18 -4.73 13.10
C VAL A 7 5.77 -4.52 11.71
N TRP A 8 5.19 -5.20 10.74
CA TRP A 8 5.50 -5.09 9.33
C TRP A 8 4.50 -4.14 8.69
N ILE A 9 5.01 -3.21 7.89
CA ILE A 9 4.22 -2.26 7.14
C ILE A 9 4.71 -2.30 5.70
N ASP A 10 3.78 -2.47 4.78
CA ASP A 10 4.01 -2.31 3.36
C ASP A 10 3.12 -1.19 2.81
N CYS A 11 3.66 -0.40 1.90
CA CYS A 11 3.06 0.85 1.46
C CYS A 11 3.31 1.06 -0.03
N GLU A 12 2.25 1.38 -0.76
CA GLU A 12 2.36 1.78 -2.17
C GLU A 12 2.11 3.28 -2.33
N MET A 13 2.86 3.90 -3.25
CA MET A 13 2.81 5.33 -3.51
C MET A 13 2.72 5.66 -5.00
N THR A 14 2.26 6.86 -5.33
CA THR A 14 2.26 7.39 -6.71
C THR A 14 3.66 7.62 -7.27
N GLY A 15 4.66 7.72 -6.37
CA GLY A 15 6.07 7.95 -6.72
C GLY A 15 6.99 8.08 -5.50
N LEU A 16 8.18 8.63 -5.70
CA LEU A 16 9.27 8.70 -4.70
C LEU A 16 9.58 10.12 -4.21
N ASP A 17 8.90 11.16 -4.70
CA ASP A 17 9.03 12.54 -4.25
C ASP A 17 8.03 12.84 -3.13
N ILE A 18 8.49 12.83 -1.89
CA ILE A 18 7.67 13.07 -0.68
C ILE A 18 6.89 14.40 -0.68
N LYS A 19 7.23 15.37 -1.55
CA LYS A 19 6.53 16.65 -1.64
C LYS A 19 5.39 16.64 -2.67
N LYS A 20 5.37 15.65 -3.56
CA LYS A 20 4.42 15.58 -4.69
C LYS A 20 3.64 14.27 -4.74
N ASP A 21 4.25 13.19 -4.28
CA ASP A 21 3.70 11.85 -4.36
C ASP A 21 2.92 11.49 -3.10
N HIS A 22 1.95 10.61 -3.29
CA HIS A 22 0.93 10.28 -2.31
C HIS A 22 0.90 8.78 -2.03
N LEU A 23 0.55 8.41 -0.80
CA LEU A 23 0.26 7.04 -0.42
C LEU A 23 -1.09 6.61 -1.04
N ILE A 24 -1.13 5.43 -1.63
CA ILE A 24 -2.31 4.85 -2.29
C ILE A 24 -2.73 3.52 -1.68
N GLU A 25 -1.86 2.88 -0.88
CA GLU A 25 -2.19 1.67 -0.13
C GLU A 25 -1.34 1.54 1.15
N ILE A 26 -1.89 0.88 2.15
CA ILE A 26 -1.15 0.40 3.32
C ILE A 26 -1.61 -1.00 3.74
N ALA A 27 -0.66 -1.89 3.98
CA ALA A 27 -0.88 -3.21 4.57
C ALA A 27 -0.04 -3.37 5.84
N VAL A 28 -0.63 -3.97 6.88
CA VAL A 28 0.04 -4.19 8.17
C VAL A 28 -0.05 -5.64 8.60
N LEU A 29 1.06 -6.17 9.12
CA LEU A 29 1.16 -7.53 9.65
C LEU A 29 1.97 -7.53 10.95
N ILE A 30 1.56 -8.32 11.93
CA ILE A 30 2.30 -8.47 13.20
C ILE A 30 2.83 -9.90 13.29
N THR A 31 4.11 -10.03 13.60
CA THR A 31 4.74 -11.32 13.91
C THR A 31 5.32 -11.32 15.33
N ASP A 32 5.66 -12.51 15.83
CA ASP A 32 6.56 -12.65 16.98
C ASP A 32 8.04 -12.56 16.53
N GLY A 33 8.95 -12.72 17.49
CA GLY A 33 10.40 -12.68 17.23
C GLY A 33 10.93 -13.84 16.38
N ASP A 34 10.15 -14.92 16.22
CA ASP A 34 10.47 -16.07 15.37
C ASP A 34 9.79 -15.98 14.00
N LEU A 35 9.23 -14.81 13.67
CA LEU A 35 8.54 -14.49 12.41
C LEU A 35 7.22 -15.25 12.18
N ASN A 36 6.64 -15.85 13.23
CA ASN A 36 5.30 -16.41 13.11
C ASN A 36 4.27 -15.29 13.10
N ILE A 37 3.29 -15.35 12.19
CA ILE A 37 2.20 -14.38 12.14
C ILE A 37 1.35 -14.49 13.40
N VAL A 38 1.18 -13.36 14.09
CA VAL A 38 0.37 -13.25 15.30
C VAL A 38 -0.94 -12.51 15.04
N ALA A 39 -0.92 -11.49 14.17
CA ALA A 39 -2.13 -10.79 13.76
C ALA A 39 -1.95 -10.18 12.37
N LYS A 40 -3.02 -10.16 11.59
CA LYS A 40 -3.10 -9.33 10.38
C LYS A 40 -3.73 -8.01 10.75
N GLY A 41 -3.05 -6.92 10.40
CA GLY A 41 -3.58 -5.57 10.50
C GLY A 41 -4.47 -5.23 9.30
N PRO A 42 -4.84 -3.95 9.16
CA PRO A 42 -5.64 -3.48 8.04
C PRO A 42 -4.84 -3.56 6.72
N GLU A 43 -5.56 -3.83 5.64
CA GLU A 43 -5.13 -3.73 4.24
C GLU A 43 -6.11 -2.75 3.60
N LEU A 44 -5.63 -1.53 3.33
CA LEU A 44 -6.48 -0.40 2.97
C LEU A 44 -5.95 0.29 1.73
N VAL A 45 -6.87 0.54 0.79
CA VAL A 45 -6.65 1.40 -0.35
C VAL A 45 -6.98 2.84 0.04
N ILE A 46 -6.08 3.76 -0.28
CA ILE A 46 -6.21 5.17 0.06
C ILE A 46 -6.62 5.93 -1.19
N TYR A 47 -7.82 6.52 -1.13
CA TYR A 47 -8.33 7.34 -2.22
C TYR A 47 -7.39 8.50 -2.57
N GLN A 48 -7.07 8.61 -3.86
CA GLN A 48 -6.46 9.80 -4.44
C GLN A 48 -7.32 10.29 -5.62
N PRO A 49 -7.39 11.61 -5.84
CA PRO A 49 -8.03 12.18 -7.02
C PRO A 49 -7.45 11.63 -8.31
N LYS A 50 -8.28 11.55 -9.35
CA LYS A 50 -7.88 11.04 -10.67
C LYS A 50 -6.70 11.82 -11.25
N GLU A 51 -6.63 13.12 -11.00
CA GLU A 51 -5.55 13.98 -11.50
C GLU A 51 -4.19 13.58 -10.92
N ILE A 52 -4.16 13.12 -9.66
CA ILE A 52 -2.94 12.62 -9.03
C ILE A 52 -2.56 11.27 -9.64
N MET A 53 -3.53 10.36 -9.79
CA MET A 53 -3.32 9.04 -10.40
C MET A 53 -2.82 9.16 -11.85
N ASP A 54 -3.37 10.10 -12.63
CA ASP A 54 -2.97 10.33 -14.02
C ASP A 54 -1.58 11.00 -14.12
N SER A 55 -1.08 11.60 -13.04
CA SER A 55 0.24 12.22 -12.98
C SER A 55 1.38 11.23 -12.66
N MET A 56 1.04 9.98 -12.32
CA MET A 56 2.01 8.95 -12.01
C MET A 56 2.93 8.66 -13.18
N ASN A 57 4.21 8.42 -12.88
CA ASN A 57 5.15 7.95 -13.89
C ASN A 57 4.70 6.58 -14.42
N GLY A 58 4.66 6.41 -15.74
CA GLY A 58 4.20 5.16 -16.37
C GLY A 58 4.92 3.91 -15.89
N ASN A 59 6.19 3.99 -15.47
CA ASN A 59 6.90 2.85 -14.89
C ASN A 59 6.29 2.42 -13.54
N ILE A 60 5.91 3.39 -12.70
CA ILE A 60 5.32 3.13 -11.38
C ILE A 60 3.90 2.61 -11.54
N TYR A 61 3.13 3.20 -12.45
CA TYR A 61 1.81 2.71 -12.83
C TYR A 61 1.83 1.25 -13.27
N ASN A 62 2.78 0.84 -14.12
CA ASN A 62 2.86 -0.53 -14.62
C ASN A 62 3.26 -1.55 -13.55
N THR A 63 4.15 -1.20 -12.63
CA THR A 63 4.52 -2.06 -11.49
C THR A 63 3.32 -2.30 -10.58
N LEU A 64 2.57 -1.24 -10.29
CA LEU A 64 1.38 -1.33 -9.45
C LEU A 64 0.23 -2.06 -10.14
N ALA A 65 0.10 -1.94 -11.47
CA ALA A 65 -0.96 -2.61 -12.22
C ALA A 65 -0.88 -4.15 -12.16
N SER A 66 0.30 -4.75 -11.92
CA SER A 66 0.43 -6.20 -11.74
C SER A 66 0.02 -6.70 -10.36
N GLU A 67 0.06 -5.85 -9.34
CA GLU A 67 -0.25 -6.21 -7.95
C GLU A 67 -1.65 -5.72 -7.55
N LEU A 68 -2.11 -4.63 -8.17
CA LEU A 68 -3.37 -3.98 -7.89
C LEU A 68 -4.29 -4.08 -9.12
N THR A 69 -5.14 -5.11 -9.12
CA THR A 69 -6.34 -5.16 -9.99
C THR A 69 -7.31 -3.99 -9.69
N VAL A 70 -7.03 -3.19 -8.66
CA VAL A 70 -7.86 -2.09 -8.15
C VAL A 70 -7.78 -0.83 -9.01
N PHE A 71 -6.65 -0.53 -9.68
CA PHE A 71 -6.50 0.72 -10.44
C PHE A 71 -7.20 0.74 -11.79
N ALA A 72 -7.40 -0.42 -12.42
CA ALA A 72 -7.97 -0.49 -13.76
C ALA A 72 -9.48 -0.19 -13.80
N ASP A 73 -10.17 -0.24 -12.65
CA ASP A 73 -11.63 -0.33 -12.62
C ASP A 73 -12.33 0.87 -11.94
N ASN A 74 -11.62 1.96 -11.64
CA ASN A 74 -12.18 3.15 -10.96
C ASN A 74 -12.91 2.84 -9.63
N ARG A 75 -12.71 1.66 -9.05
CA ARG A 75 -13.32 1.23 -7.79
C ARG A 75 -12.40 1.58 -6.63
N MET A 76 -12.09 2.87 -6.49
CA MET A 76 -11.66 3.43 -5.21
C MET A 76 -12.93 3.60 -4.34
N VAL A 77 -13.50 2.48 -3.91
CA VAL A 77 -14.67 2.43 -3.01
C VAL A 77 -14.49 1.29 -2.03
N HIS A 78 -13.74 1.54 -0.96
CA HIS A 78 -14.27 1.67 0.40
C HIS A 78 -13.19 2.14 1.38
#